data_AF-A0A959PGM4-F1
#
_entry.id   AF-A0A959PGM4-F1
#
_cell.length_a   1.000
_cell.length_b   1.000
_cell.length_c   1.000
_cell.angle_alpha   90.00
_cell.angle_beta   90.00
_cell.angle_gamma   90.00
#
_symmetry.space_group_name_H-M   'P 1'
#
loop_
_entity.id
_entity.type
_entity.pdbx_description
1 polymer ?
#
loop_
_entity_poly.entity_id
_entity_poly.type
_entity_poly.pdbx_seq_one_letter_code
_entity_poly.pdbx_strand_id
1 'polypeptide(L)'
;GWGGRMADLLNSMNTNQNVSMNISLSGTNIFQYGETLVEFAIDPYDGSPGIDGYDPLSTGFNAKRTEGIDLLLGVDHPDMFKKSYTDILKRSLDGSIEFRAAMEQIGNLNTFFSDNRISQSFKRITEVIMARDILGFKRQIFFVQMGGWDMHGELIDSHERNLKIVDKALFEFSNGLNEIGMFDGVTTFTISDFARTLTSNGNGSDHAWGGNALVMGGDIKGGDMYGTYPSLALGGPYEIHNGVLIPTTSNDEYFAELALWFGVSPSDLSTLFPNIGNFYDTGSSAGPMGFMNL
;
A
#
# COMPACT_ATOMS: atom_id res chain seq x y z
N GLY A 1 -7.26 -8.25 -2.78
CA GLY A 1 -7.82 -6.99 -2.27
C GLY A 1 -8.16 -6.09 -3.43
N TRP A 2 -8.80 -4.96 -3.13
CA TRP A 2 -9.22 -4.02 -4.18
C TRP A 2 -8.03 -3.31 -4.84
N GLY A 3 -6.93 -3.06 -4.12
CA GLY A 3 -5.70 -2.50 -4.70
C GLY A 3 -5.06 -3.43 -5.74
N GLY A 4 -5.03 -4.73 -5.45
CA GLY A 4 -4.58 -5.75 -6.41
C GLY A 4 -5.46 -5.85 -7.65
N ARG A 5 -6.78 -5.88 -7.48
CA ARG A 5 -7.72 -5.88 -8.62
C ARG A 5 -7.65 -4.58 -9.43
N MET A 6 -7.42 -3.45 -8.78
CA MET A 6 -7.18 -2.17 -9.44
C MET A 6 -5.88 -2.22 -10.26
N ALA A 7 -4.82 -2.85 -9.74
CA ALA A 7 -3.60 -3.08 -10.49
C ALA A 7 -3.86 -3.96 -11.73
N ASP A 8 -4.63 -5.05 -11.62
CA ASP A 8 -4.98 -5.89 -12.77
C ASP A 8 -5.65 -5.10 -13.91
N LEU A 9 -6.52 -4.14 -13.56
CA LEU A 9 -7.19 -3.27 -14.54
C LEU A 9 -6.23 -2.27 -15.21
N LEU A 10 -5.27 -1.71 -14.45
CA LEU A 10 -4.49 -0.55 -14.86
C LEU A 10 -3.05 -0.87 -15.28
N ASN A 11 -2.58 -2.10 -15.09
CA ASN A 11 -1.18 -2.45 -15.35
C ASN A 11 -0.76 -2.27 -16.81
N SER A 12 -1.71 -2.35 -17.75
CA SER A 12 -1.46 -2.04 -19.17
C SER A 12 -1.04 -0.58 -19.43
N MET A 13 -1.22 0.32 -18.45
CA MET A 13 -0.76 1.70 -18.53
C MET A 13 0.75 1.85 -18.28
N ASN A 14 1.39 0.82 -17.72
CA ASN A 14 2.82 0.76 -17.48
C ASN A 14 3.52 -0.01 -18.61
N THR A 15 4.75 0.36 -18.96
CA THR A 15 5.52 -0.35 -19.99
C THR A 15 6.30 -1.53 -19.42
N ASN A 16 6.60 -1.51 -18.12
CA ASN A 16 7.26 -2.60 -17.41
C ASN A 16 6.25 -3.63 -16.93
N GLN A 17 6.56 -4.89 -17.22
CA GLN A 17 5.74 -6.06 -16.90
C GLN A 17 6.52 -7.10 -16.10
N ASN A 18 7.81 -6.85 -15.82
CA ASN A 18 8.69 -7.75 -15.08
C ASN A 18 8.67 -7.44 -13.59
N VAL A 19 8.70 -6.15 -13.24
CA VAL A 19 8.46 -5.68 -11.87
C VAL A 19 6.98 -5.41 -11.71
N SER A 20 6.39 -5.84 -10.59
CA SER A 20 4.97 -5.54 -10.33
C SER A 20 4.77 -4.05 -10.06
N MET A 21 3.67 -3.48 -10.56
CA MET A 21 3.26 -2.13 -10.16
C MET A 21 2.83 -2.04 -8.68
N ASN A 22 2.54 -3.18 -8.06
CA ASN A 22 2.30 -3.28 -6.61
C ASN A 22 3.64 -3.47 -5.91
N ILE A 23 4.10 -2.45 -5.18
CA ILE A 23 5.32 -2.53 -4.36
C ILE A 23 4.90 -2.63 -2.90
N SER A 24 5.41 -3.62 -2.18
CA SER A 24 5.15 -3.78 -0.74
C SER A 24 6.42 -3.60 0.07
N LEU A 25 6.34 -2.80 1.12
CA LEU A 25 7.39 -2.67 2.13
C LEU A 25 7.05 -3.41 3.42
N SER A 26 5.99 -4.23 3.40
CA SER A 26 5.52 -5.03 4.53
C SER A 26 5.24 -6.47 4.15
N GLY A 27 5.88 -6.97 3.09
CA GLY A 27 5.71 -8.33 2.61
C GLY A 27 4.34 -8.57 1.96
N THR A 28 3.87 -9.81 2.01
CA THR A 28 2.62 -10.19 1.37
C THR A 28 1.41 -9.59 2.10
N ASN A 29 0.42 -9.11 1.36
CA ASN A 29 -0.74 -8.44 1.95
C ASN A 29 -2.02 -8.61 1.13
N ILE A 30 -3.16 -8.62 1.82
CA ILE A 30 -4.47 -8.85 1.19
C ILE A 30 -4.86 -7.67 0.29
N PHE A 31 -4.44 -6.45 0.61
CA PHE A 31 -4.79 -5.25 -0.15
C PHE A 31 -4.32 -5.32 -1.61
N GLN A 32 -3.04 -5.66 -1.83
CA GLN A 32 -2.40 -5.73 -3.15
C GLN A 32 -2.61 -7.05 -3.89
N TYR A 33 -3.32 -8.02 -3.30
CA TYR A 33 -3.56 -9.32 -3.94
C TYR A 33 -4.58 -9.22 -5.08
N GLY A 34 -4.13 -9.33 -6.34
CA GLY A 34 -4.97 -9.36 -7.54
C GLY A 34 -5.31 -10.78 -8.02
N GLU A 35 -5.92 -10.89 -9.20
CA GLU A 35 -6.10 -12.16 -9.91
C GLU A 35 -4.82 -12.58 -10.63
N THR A 36 -4.10 -11.62 -11.21
CA THR A 36 -2.88 -11.88 -11.97
C THR A 36 -1.65 -11.23 -11.36
N LEU A 37 -1.82 -10.03 -10.81
CA LEU A 37 -0.74 -9.27 -10.20
C LEU A 37 -0.72 -9.45 -8.69
N VAL A 38 0.46 -9.69 -8.18
CA VAL A 38 0.78 -9.72 -6.75
C VAL A 38 1.87 -8.70 -6.46
N GLU A 39 2.07 -8.39 -5.19
CA GLU A 39 3.10 -7.46 -4.74
C GLU A 39 4.53 -7.94 -5.07
N PHE A 40 5.37 -6.98 -5.42
CA PHE A 40 6.82 -7.10 -5.39
C PHE A 40 7.30 -6.54 -4.05
N ALA A 41 7.75 -7.44 -3.16
CA ALA A 41 8.14 -7.07 -1.81
C ALA A 41 9.61 -6.61 -1.75
N ILE A 42 9.84 -5.47 -1.12
CA ILE A 42 11.16 -4.89 -0.86
C ILE A 42 11.31 -4.53 0.61
N ASP A 43 12.55 -4.49 1.09
CA ASP A 43 12.88 -4.06 2.44
C ASP A 43 13.07 -2.53 2.49
N PRO A 44 12.58 -1.83 3.54
CA PRO A 44 12.78 -0.39 3.70
C PRO A 44 14.24 0.05 3.69
N TYR A 45 15.13 -0.76 4.27
CA TYR A 45 16.56 -0.46 4.38
C TYR A 45 17.34 -1.04 3.21
N ASP A 46 17.12 -2.32 2.89
CA ASP A 46 17.96 -3.05 1.93
C ASP A 46 17.40 -3.06 0.49
N GLY A 47 16.19 -2.56 0.26
CA GLY A 47 15.54 -2.56 -1.05
C GLY A 47 15.23 -3.99 -1.50
N SER A 48 15.74 -4.42 -2.65
CA SER A 48 15.59 -5.80 -3.11
C SER A 48 16.93 -6.55 -2.94
N PRO A 49 17.15 -7.27 -1.82
CA PRO A 49 18.45 -7.87 -1.53
C PRO A 49 18.83 -9.02 -2.48
N GLY A 50 17.86 -9.60 -3.21
CA GLY A 50 18.09 -10.72 -4.12
C GLY A 50 18.46 -12.02 -3.40
N ILE A 51 19.05 -12.97 -4.13
CA ILE A 51 19.58 -14.22 -3.57
C ILE A 51 21.06 -14.03 -3.26
N ASP A 52 21.49 -14.32 -2.02
CA ASP A 52 22.90 -14.23 -1.66
C ASP A 52 23.79 -15.04 -2.60
N GLY A 53 24.87 -14.41 -3.09
CA GLY A 53 25.83 -14.97 -4.02
C GLY A 53 25.30 -15.30 -5.42
N TYR A 54 24.09 -14.86 -5.77
CA TYR A 54 23.62 -14.83 -7.15
C TYR A 54 24.08 -13.54 -7.82
N ASP A 55 24.89 -13.68 -8.86
CA ASP A 55 25.36 -12.56 -9.68
C ASP A 55 25.67 -13.08 -11.11
N PRO A 56 24.88 -12.70 -12.12
CA PRO A 56 25.07 -13.11 -13.51
C PRO A 56 26.38 -12.61 -14.14
N LEU A 57 26.96 -11.54 -13.59
CA LEU A 57 28.20 -10.93 -14.07
C LEU A 57 29.43 -11.46 -13.30
N SER A 58 29.21 -12.32 -12.31
CA SER A 58 30.26 -12.83 -11.44
C SER A 58 31.21 -13.78 -12.14
N THR A 59 32.37 -13.98 -11.51
CA THR A 59 33.35 -15.00 -11.92
C THR A 59 33.74 -15.88 -10.72
N GLY A 60 34.40 -17.00 -10.98
CA GLY A 60 34.88 -17.89 -9.92
C GLY A 60 33.74 -18.62 -9.19
N PHE A 61 33.78 -18.63 -7.85
CA PHE A 61 32.83 -19.41 -7.03
C PHE A 61 31.38 -18.92 -7.17
N ASN A 62 31.15 -17.62 -7.20
CA ASN A 62 29.80 -17.07 -7.35
C ASN A 62 29.21 -17.37 -8.73
N ALA A 63 30.01 -17.39 -9.80
CA ALA A 63 29.54 -17.86 -11.11
C ALA A 63 29.01 -19.31 -11.06
N LYS A 64 29.66 -20.18 -10.26
CA LYS A 64 29.18 -21.55 -10.03
C LYS A 64 27.93 -21.61 -9.16
N ARG A 65 27.75 -20.68 -8.20
CA ARG A 65 26.50 -20.54 -7.45
C ARG A 65 25.35 -20.11 -8.37
N THR A 66 25.55 -19.08 -9.20
CA THR A 66 24.60 -18.61 -10.21
C THR A 66 24.18 -19.76 -11.12
N GLU A 67 25.13 -20.48 -11.72
CA GLU A 67 24.86 -21.65 -12.58
C GLU A 67 24.02 -22.72 -11.86
N GLY A 68 24.34 -23.02 -10.59
CA GLY A 68 23.57 -23.98 -9.80
C GLY A 68 22.14 -23.51 -9.49
N ILE A 69 21.95 -22.23 -9.18
CA ILE A 69 20.63 -21.64 -8.95
C ILE A 69 19.81 -21.67 -10.24
N ASP A 70 20.38 -21.26 -11.37
CA ASP A 70 19.72 -21.27 -12.67
C ASP A 70 19.30 -22.70 -13.07
N LEU A 71 20.14 -23.70 -12.79
CA LEU A 71 19.79 -25.11 -13.03
C LEU A 71 18.61 -25.57 -12.15
N LEU A 72 18.58 -25.19 -10.87
CA LEU A 72 17.48 -25.52 -9.96
C LEU A 72 16.18 -24.85 -10.38
N LEU A 73 16.24 -23.58 -10.78
CA LEU A 73 15.09 -22.84 -11.29
C LEU A 73 14.67 -23.36 -12.66
N GLY A 74 15.60 -23.81 -13.51
CA GLY A 74 15.34 -24.33 -14.84
C GLY A 74 14.60 -25.67 -14.88
N VAL A 75 14.46 -26.38 -13.75
CA VAL A 75 13.76 -27.66 -13.70
C VAL A 75 12.27 -27.47 -13.99
N ASP A 76 11.77 -28.20 -14.99
CA ASP A 76 10.33 -28.29 -15.22
C ASP A 76 9.70 -29.26 -14.23
N HIS A 77 8.67 -28.79 -13.52
CA HIS A 77 7.99 -29.56 -12.49
C HIS A 77 6.57 -29.89 -12.95
N PRO A 78 6.19 -31.19 -13.05
CA PRO A 78 4.82 -31.56 -13.38
C PRO A 78 3.84 -31.26 -12.24
N ASP A 79 4.34 -31.13 -11.01
CA ASP A 79 3.54 -30.74 -9.84
C ASP A 79 3.26 -29.24 -9.86
N MET A 80 1.98 -28.85 -9.80
CA MET A 80 1.55 -27.46 -9.91
C MET A 80 2.06 -26.55 -8.78
N PHE A 81 2.24 -27.08 -7.56
CA PHE A 81 2.74 -26.28 -6.44
C PHE A 81 4.24 -26.01 -6.59
N LYS A 82 5.02 -27.04 -6.95
CA LYS A 82 6.45 -26.87 -7.24
C LYS A 82 6.68 -25.94 -8.43
N LYS A 83 5.89 -26.10 -9.50
CA LYS A 83 5.93 -25.21 -10.65
C LYS A 83 5.65 -23.76 -10.25
N SER A 84 4.56 -23.53 -9.51
CA SER A 84 4.20 -22.18 -9.06
C SER A 84 5.28 -21.57 -8.16
N TYR A 85 5.87 -22.35 -7.26
CA TYR A 85 6.96 -21.90 -6.40
C TYR A 85 8.19 -21.48 -7.21
N THR A 86 8.62 -22.31 -8.17
CA THR A 86 9.74 -22.00 -9.05
C THR A 86 9.46 -20.79 -9.95
N ASP A 87 8.23 -20.67 -10.48
CA ASP A 87 7.83 -19.55 -11.33
C ASP A 87 7.79 -18.22 -10.52
N ILE A 88 7.37 -18.27 -9.25
CA ILE A 88 7.47 -17.11 -8.33
C ILE A 88 8.94 -16.73 -8.12
N LEU A 89 9.82 -17.70 -7.79
CA LEU A 89 11.24 -17.41 -7.55
C LEU A 89 11.93 -16.80 -8.78
N LYS A 90 11.66 -17.31 -9.98
CA LYS A 90 12.17 -16.75 -11.24
C LYS A 90 11.75 -15.30 -11.42
N ARG A 91 10.43 -15.04 -11.35
CA ARG A 91 9.91 -13.67 -11.52
C ARG A 91 10.46 -12.72 -10.47
N SER A 92 10.56 -13.15 -9.20
CA SER A 92 11.14 -12.33 -8.14
C SER A 92 12.62 -12.04 -8.38
N LEU A 93 13.38 -13.00 -8.90
CA LEU A 93 14.80 -12.84 -9.22
C LEU A 93 15.00 -11.87 -10.39
N ASP A 94 14.30 -12.11 -11.51
CA ASP A 94 14.35 -11.25 -12.70
C ASP A 94 13.94 -9.81 -12.36
N GLY A 95 12.81 -9.66 -11.65
CA GLY A 95 12.34 -8.36 -11.17
C GLY A 95 13.32 -7.69 -10.20
N SER A 96 13.98 -8.45 -9.32
CA SER A 96 15.00 -7.91 -8.40
C SER A 96 16.23 -7.40 -9.13
N ILE A 97 16.69 -8.08 -10.18
CA ILE A 97 17.84 -7.64 -10.97
C ILE A 97 17.51 -6.33 -11.67
N GLU A 98 16.36 -6.27 -12.36
CA GLU A 98 15.90 -5.08 -13.06
C GLU A 98 15.67 -3.90 -12.11
N PHE A 99 14.99 -4.16 -10.99
CA PHE A 99 14.72 -3.16 -9.96
C PHE A 99 16.02 -2.56 -9.41
N ARG A 100 16.98 -3.39 -9.00
CA ARG A 100 18.27 -2.93 -8.48
C ARG A 100 19.03 -2.08 -9.50
N ALA A 101 19.07 -2.52 -10.76
CA ALA A 101 19.75 -1.79 -11.82
C ALA A 101 19.14 -0.39 -12.05
N ALA A 102 17.82 -0.24 -11.87
CA ALA A 102 17.18 1.08 -11.92
C ALA A 102 17.50 1.93 -10.68
N MET A 103 17.50 1.33 -9.49
CA MET A 103 17.82 2.02 -8.23
C MET A 103 19.28 2.47 -8.14
N GLU A 104 20.20 1.85 -8.87
CA GLU A 104 21.60 2.31 -8.96
C GLU A 104 21.76 3.60 -9.79
N GLN A 105 20.76 3.99 -10.56
CA GLN A 105 20.80 5.15 -11.47
C GLN A 105 20.13 6.41 -10.89
N ILE A 106 19.41 6.31 -9.77
CA ILE A 106 18.78 7.48 -9.16
C ILE A 106 19.78 8.33 -8.39
N GLY A 107 19.47 9.62 -8.25
CA GLY A 107 20.20 10.52 -7.35
C GLY A 107 19.91 10.24 -5.87
N ASN A 108 20.59 10.99 -5.00
CA ASN A 108 20.34 10.94 -3.56
C ASN A 108 19.22 11.92 -3.14
N LEU A 109 18.46 11.55 -2.12
CA LEU A 109 17.56 12.45 -1.41
C LEU A 109 18.34 13.29 -0.38
N ASN A 110 18.04 14.58 -0.30
CA ASN A 110 18.53 15.48 0.73
C ASN A 110 17.59 15.53 1.94
N THR A 111 16.31 15.24 1.73
CA THR A 111 15.32 15.17 2.81
C THR A 111 15.73 14.14 3.84
N PHE A 112 15.70 14.56 5.10
CA PHE A 112 15.97 13.69 6.23
C PHE A 112 14.78 12.77 6.52
N PHE A 113 15.05 11.50 6.74
CA PHE A 113 14.08 10.51 7.21
C PHE A 113 14.58 9.89 8.51
N SER A 114 13.70 9.79 9.50
CA SER A 114 14.05 9.20 10.80
C SER A 114 14.44 7.74 10.67
N ASP A 115 15.33 7.27 11.55
CA ASP A 115 15.72 5.86 11.62
C ASP A 115 14.66 5.03 12.36
N ASN A 116 13.57 4.75 11.66
CA ASN A 116 12.55 3.80 12.07
C ASN A 116 11.88 3.24 10.80
N ARG A 117 11.22 2.08 10.95
CA ARG A 117 10.70 1.32 9.80
C ARG A 117 9.72 2.11 8.93
N ILE A 118 8.81 2.90 9.51
CA ILE A 118 7.80 3.64 8.71
C ILE A 118 8.45 4.81 7.95
N SER A 119 9.31 5.59 8.60
CA SER A 119 10.07 6.67 7.94
C SER A 119 10.98 6.13 6.83
N GLN A 120 11.70 5.03 7.08
CA GLN A 120 12.55 4.41 6.04
C GLN A 120 11.71 3.77 4.92
N SER A 121 10.50 3.30 5.23
CA SER A 121 9.58 2.84 4.19
C SER A 121 9.17 3.97 3.25
N PHE A 122 8.80 5.13 3.80
CA PHE A 122 8.47 6.31 2.99
C PHE A 122 9.68 6.86 2.22
N LYS A 123 10.88 6.83 2.81
CA LYS A 123 12.12 7.12 2.10
C LYS A 123 12.27 6.21 0.88
N ARG A 124 12.17 4.90 1.08
CA ARG A 124 12.33 3.91 0.01
C ARG A 124 11.26 4.07 -1.06
N ILE A 125 10.01 4.35 -0.71
CA ILE A 125 8.95 4.68 -1.68
C ILE A 125 9.34 5.90 -2.51
N THR A 126 9.84 6.96 -1.87
CA THR A 126 10.29 8.18 -2.57
C THR A 126 11.39 7.85 -3.59
N GLU A 127 12.37 7.04 -3.20
CA GLU A 127 13.45 6.57 -4.10
C GLU A 127 12.90 5.73 -5.27
N VAL A 128 11.93 4.84 -5.04
CA VAL A 128 11.29 4.06 -6.12
C VAL A 128 10.53 4.98 -7.08
N ILE A 129 9.85 6.00 -6.57
CA ILE A 129 9.19 7.01 -7.40
C ILE A 129 10.22 7.79 -8.24
N MET A 130 11.43 8.06 -7.74
CA MET A 130 12.50 8.65 -8.54
C MET A 130 12.93 7.74 -9.69
N ALA A 131 12.89 6.42 -9.50
CA ALA A 131 13.23 5.44 -10.53
C ALA A 131 12.08 5.16 -11.53
N ARG A 132 10.88 5.75 -11.36
CA ARG A 132 9.67 5.41 -12.12
C ARG A 132 9.86 5.45 -13.64
N ASP A 133 10.60 6.42 -14.17
CA ASP A 133 10.79 6.57 -15.61
C ASP A 133 11.75 5.51 -16.16
N ILE A 134 12.79 5.17 -15.39
CA ILE A 134 13.75 4.10 -15.71
C ILE A 134 13.03 2.75 -15.65
N LEU A 135 12.20 2.55 -14.64
CA LEU A 135 11.38 1.38 -14.45
C LEU A 135 10.15 1.35 -15.37
N GLY A 136 9.86 2.38 -16.17
CA GLY A 136 8.72 2.38 -17.10
C GLY A 136 7.34 2.39 -16.42
N PHE A 137 7.23 2.94 -15.21
CA PHE A 137 5.98 3.05 -14.47
C PHE A 137 5.36 4.45 -14.57
N LYS A 138 4.07 4.49 -14.89
CA LYS A 138 3.21 5.68 -14.76
C LYS A 138 2.33 5.63 -13.52
N ARG A 139 2.01 4.42 -13.05
CA ARG A 139 1.15 4.16 -11.90
C ARG A 139 1.74 3.04 -11.08
N GLN A 140 1.86 3.25 -9.77
CA GLN A 140 2.29 2.24 -8.81
C GLN A 140 1.46 2.37 -7.55
N ILE A 141 1.27 1.24 -6.87
CA ILE A 141 0.59 1.15 -5.58
C ILE A 141 1.63 0.71 -4.56
N PHE A 142 1.80 1.50 -3.51
CA PHE A 142 2.74 1.21 -2.43
C PHE A 142 1.99 0.77 -1.19
N PHE A 143 2.46 -0.29 -0.54
CA PHE A 143 1.91 -0.75 0.74
C PHE A 143 2.94 -0.66 1.84
N VAL A 144 2.55 -0.04 2.94
CA VAL A 144 3.32 0.03 4.18
C VAL A 144 2.39 -0.27 5.34
N GLN A 145 2.90 -1.00 6.32
CA GLN A 145 2.19 -1.31 7.54
C GLN A 145 3.01 -0.85 8.75
N MET A 146 2.34 -0.15 9.66
CA MET A 146 2.80 0.06 11.03
C MET A 146 1.89 -0.72 11.97
N GLY A 147 2.43 -1.71 12.66
CA GLY A 147 1.70 -2.48 13.67
C GLY A 147 1.53 -1.72 14.99
N GLY A 148 0.88 -2.36 15.96
CA GLY A 148 0.76 -1.84 17.33
C GLY A 148 -0.45 -0.94 17.58
N TRP A 149 -1.52 -1.07 16.78
CA TRP A 149 -2.77 -0.30 16.93
C TRP A 149 -3.94 -1.07 17.56
N ASP A 150 -3.80 -2.38 17.74
CA ASP A 150 -4.79 -3.21 18.44
C ASP A 150 -4.50 -3.23 19.95
N MET A 151 -4.70 -2.08 20.59
CA MET A 151 -4.45 -1.93 22.02
C MET A 151 -5.58 -2.56 22.84
N HIS A 152 -5.25 -3.58 23.62
CA HIS A 152 -6.11 -4.12 24.68
C HIS A 152 -5.93 -3.39 26.02
N GLY A 153 -5.00 -2.45 26.12
CA GLY A 153 -4.67 -1.69 27.32
C GLY A 153 -3.71 -0.56 26.98
N GLU A 154 -3.48 0.36 27.91
CA GLU A 154 -2.55 1.49 27.73
C GLU A 154 -2.79 2.31 26.43
N LEU A 155 -4.06 2.40 26.01
CA LEU A 155 -4.46 3.03 24.75
C LEU A 155 -3.92 4.45 24.65
N ILE A 156 -4.10 5.28 25.69
CA ILE A 156 -3.76 6.70 25.63
C ILE A 156 -2.26 6.89 25.33
N ASP A 157 -1.38 6.29 26.13
CA ASP A 157 0.07 6.48 25.99
C ASP A 157 0.63 5.82 24.73
N SER A 158 0.12 4.63 24.38
CA SER A 158 0.57 3.91 23.17
C SER A 158 0.09 4.62 21.90
N HIS A 159 -1.16 5.09 21.89
CA HIS A 159 -1.74 5.80 20.76
C HIS A 159 -1.05 7.16 20.55
N GLU A 160 -0.80 7.92 21.63
CA GLU A 160 -0.05 9.17 21.54
C GLU A 160 1.36 8.95 20.96
N ARG A 161 2.07 7.91 21.41
CA ARG A 161 3.40 7.57 20.89
C ARG A 161 3.35 7.21 19.41
N ASN A 162 2.41 6.36 19.01
CA ASN A 162 2.30 5.92 17.63
C ASN A 162 1.91 7.08 16.70
N LEU A 163 0.98 7.94 17.12
CA LEU A 163 0.60 9.12 16.35
C LEU A 163 1.77 10.09 16.13
N LYS A 164 2.67 10.28 17.11
CA LYS A 164 3.89 11.08 16.91
C LYS A 164 4.83 10.48 15.86
N ILE A 165 4.91 9.16 15.77
CA ILE A 165 5.72 8.47 14.74
C ILE A 165 5.07 8.66 13.38
N VAL A 166 3.75 8.47 13.27
CA VAL A 166 3.00 8.65 12.02
C VAL A 166 3.08 10.10 11.52
N ASP A 167 2.82 11.08 12.40
CA ASP A 167 2.91 12.51 12.09
C ASP A 167 4.27 12.87 11.49
N LYS A 168 5.35 12.48 12.17
CA LYS A 168 6.71 12.73 11.70
C LYS A 168 7.00 12.04 10.37
N ALA A 169 6.61 10.78 10.22
CA ALA A 169 6.87 10.01 9.00
C ALA A 169 6.11 10.55 7.78
N LEU A 170 4.86 10.99 7.96
CA LEU A 170 4.07 11.62 6.91
C LEU A 170 4.64 12.99 6.52
N PHE A 171 5.10 13.78 7.49
CA PHE A 171 5.79 15.04 7.23
C PHE A 171 7.09 14.84 6.44
N GLU A 172 7.92 13.87 6.84
CA GLU A 172 9.14 13.49 6.12
C GLU A 172 8.82 13.01 4.69
N PHE A 173 7.78 12.20 4.52
CA PHE A 173 7.34 11.73 3.20
C PHE A 173 6.87 12.86 2.30
N SER A 174 6.05 13.76 2.82
CA SER A 174 5.60 14.95 2.11
C SER A 174 6.79 15.80 1.64
N ASN A 175 7.79 16.03 2.50
CA ASN A 175 9.01 16.76 2.11
C ASN A 175 9.79 16.03 1.01
N GLY A 176 9.94 14.71 1.11
CA GLY A 176 10.64 13.91 0.09
C GLY A 176 9.93 13.95 -1.26
N LEU A 177 8.59 13.84 -1.27
CA LEU A 177 7.79 13.98 -2.47
C LEU A 177 7.88 15.39 -3.08
N ASN A 178 7.90 16.44 -2.25
CA ASN A 178 8.11 17.81 -2.70
C ASN A 178 9.50 18.01 -3.30
N GLU A 179 10.54 17.45 -2.68
CA GLU A 179 11.92 17.50 -3.19
C GLU A 179 12.03 16.95 -4.62
N ILE A 180 11.32 15.85 -4.91
CA ILE A 180 11.35 15.21 -6.22
C ILE A 180 10.23 15.70 -7.17
N GLY A 181 9.45 16.70 -6.76
CA GLY A 181 8.37 17.29 -7.57
C GLY A 181 7.18 16.35 -7.83
N MET A 182 6.92 15.40 -6.94
CA MET A 182 5.88 14.37 -7.10
C MET A 182 4.75 14.44 -6.06
N PHE A 183 4.71 15.47 -5.21
CA PHE A 183 3.67 15.61 -4.19
C PHE A 183 2.24 15.60 -4.78
N ASP A 184 2.03 16.28 -5.91
CA ASP A 184 0.73 16.33 -6.60
C ASP A 184 0.39 15.01 -7.33
N GLY A 185 1.36 14.13 -7.54
CA GLY A 185 1.17 12.83 -8.21
C GLY A 185 0.95 11.67 -7.25
N VAL A 186 0.88 11.91 -5.94
CA VAL A 186 0.80 10.85 -4.92
C VAL A 186 -0.29 11.14 -3.90
N THR A 187 -1.16 10.15 -3.69
CA THR A 187 -2.14 10.14 -2.61
C THR A 187 -1.79 9.03 -1.61
N THR A 188 -1.51 9.43 -0.38
CA THR A 188 -1.29 8.56 0.78
C THR A 188 -2.57 8.45 1.56
N PHE A 189 -2.97 7.24 1.92
CA PHE A 189 -4.21 7.02 2.63
C PHE A 189 -4.09 5.86 3.61
N THR A 190 -4.88 5.89 4.70
CA THR A 190 -4.90 4.82 5.69
C THR A 190 -6.08 3.89 5.49
N ILE A 191 -5.89 2.62 5.82
CA ILE A 191 -6.93 1.60 5.95
C ILE A 191 -6.76 0.87 7.28
N SER A 192 -7.87 0.36 7.82
CA SER A 192 -7.89 -0.50 9.01
C SER A 192 -8.87 -1.64 8.80
N ASP A 193 -8.55 -2.82 9.34
CA ASP A 193 -9.41 -4.00 9.26
C ASP A 193 -10.59 -3.92 10.24
N PHE A 194 -10.41 -3.20 11.35
CA PHE A 194 -11.39 -3.05 12.41
C PHE A 194 -11.15 -1.77 13.23
N ALA A 195 -12.03 -1.52 14.19
CA ALA A 195 -11.89 -0.47 15.20
C ALA A 195 -12.01 -1.03 16.62
N ARG A 196 -11.86 -0.17 17.64
CA ARG A 196 -12.08 -0.52 19.04
C ARG A 196 -13.34 0.16 19.58
N THR A 197 -13.99 -0.51 20.52
CA THR A 197 -15.17 0.01 21.23
C THR A 197 -14.84 1.32 21.97
N LEU A 198 -15.80 2.25 22.02
CA LEU A 198 -15.64 3.47 22.83
C LEU A 198 -15.53 3.16 24.33
N THR A 199 -16.24 2.13 24.79
CA THR A 199 -16.12 1.68 26.18
C THR A 199 -14.94 0.74 26.32
N SER A 200 -14.14 0.93 27.38
CA SER A 200 -13.11 -0.03 27.76
C SER A 200 -13.74 -1.29 28.36
N ASN A 201 -13.27 -2.45 27.92
CA ASN A 201 -13.55 -3.75 28.53
C ASN A 201 -12.32 -4.30 29.29
N GLY A 202 -11.43 -3.41 29.77
CA GLY A 202 -10.14 -3.80 30.35
C GLY A 202 -9.23 -4.42 29.28
N ASN A 203 -8.58 -5.54 29.61
CA ASN A 203 -7.75 -6.33 28.68
C ASN A 203 -8.58 -7.23 27.73
N GLY A 204 -9.85 -6.88 27.49
CA GLY A 204 -10.75 -7.66 26.64
C GLY A 204 -10.42 -7.52 25.15
N SER A 205 -10.94 -8.44 24.33
CA SER A 205 -10.60 -8.58 22.91
C SER A 205 -11.65 -8.07 21.93
N ASP A 206 -12.65 -7.32 22.41
CA ASP A 206 -13.75 -6.89 21.55
C ASP A 206 -13.29 -5.85 20.51
N HIS A 207 -13.63 -6.09 19.25
CA HIS A 207 -13.49 -5.15 18.15
C HIS A 207 -14.82 -4.42 17.90
N ALA A 208 -14.74 -3.34 17.13
CA ALA A 208 -15.85 -2.51 16.72
C ALA A 208 -15.75 -2.14 15.24
N TRP A 209 -16.74 -1.38 14.80
CA TRP A 209 -16.79 -0.75 13.48
C TRP A 209 -16.73 0.77 13.65
N GLY A 210 -16.37 1.46 12.56
CA GLY A 210 -16.30 2.92 12.54
C GLY A 210 -14.99 3.46 13.09
N GLY A 211 -14.46 4.48 12.43
CA GLY A 211 -13.19 5.11 12.76
C GLY A 211 -12.94 6.29 11.84
N ASN A 212 -11.78 6.91 11.97
CA ASN A 212 -11.34 7.96 11.06
C ASN A 212 -10.22 7.40 10.16
N ALA A 213 -10.28 7.71 8.88
CA ALA A 213 -9.16 7.51 7.96
C ALA A 213 -8.46 8.84 7.71
N LEU A 214 -7.14 8.80 7.55
CA LEU A 214 -6.33 9.94 7.14
C LEU A 214 -5.96 9.81 5.66
N VAL A 215 -6.04 10.93 4.94
CA VAL A 215 -5.65 11.06 3.54
C VAL A 215 -4.73 12.28 3.40
N MET A 216 -3.64 12.14 2.66
CA MET A 216 -2.65 13.18 2.39
C MET A 216 -2.14 13.08 0.95
N GLY A 217 -2.13 14.18 0.22
CA GLY A 217 -1.59 14.25 -1.14
C GLY A 217 -1.69 15.68 -1.67
N GLY A 218 -1.11 15.95 -2.83
CA GLY A 218 -1.29 17.26 -3.47
C GLY A 218 -2.62 17.39 -4.21
N ASP A 219 -3.17 16.28 -4.71
CA ASP A 219 -4.41 16.29 -5.49
C ASP A 219 -5.68 15.97 -4.68
N ILE A 220 -5.69 16.44 -3.44
CA ILE A 220 -6.83 16.34 -2.53
C ILE A 220 -7.33 17.73 -2.14
N LYS A 221 -8.64 17.85 -1.88
CA LYS A 221 -9.27 19.00 -1.24
C LYS A 221 -9.08 18.90 0.27
N GLY A 222 -7.83 19.06 0.71
CA GLY A 222 -7.42 18.91 2.10
C GLY A 222 -7.97 20.01 3.02
N GLY A 223 -7.75 19.83 4.34
CA GLY A 223 -8.16 20.80 5.36
C GLY A 223 -9.61 20.65 5.83
N ASP A 224 -10.30 19.58 5.44
CA ASP A 224 -11.69 19.31 5.82
C ASP A 224 -11.86 17.86 6.32
N MET A 225 -13.00 17.59 6.97
CA MET A 225 -13.44 16.26 7.36
C MET A 225 -14.61 15.82 6.48
N TYR A 226 -14.42 14.72 5.76
CA TYR A 226 -15.44 14.17 4.87
C TYR A 226 -16.25 13.08 5.57
N GLY A 227 -17.55 13.03 5.28
CA GLY A 227 -18.51 12.17 5.97
C GLY A 227 -19.25 12.90 7.10
N THR A 228 -19.94 12.15 7.96
CA THR A 228 -20.70 12.71 9.09
C THR A 228 -20.12 12.19 10.41
N TYR A 229 -19.58 13.06 11.24
CA TYR A 229 -19.08 12.66 12.55
C TYR A 229 -20.27 12.27 13.46
N PRO A 230 -20.35 11.01 13.95
CA PRO A 230 -21.49 10.57 14.74
C PRO A 230 -21.43 11.12 16.17
N SER A 231 -22.58 11.12 16.86
CA SER A 231 -22.58 11.31 18.31
C SER A 231 -21.92 10.10 18.98
N LEU A 232 -20.99 10.34 19.90
CA LEU A 232 -20.31 9.30 20.68
C LEU A 232 -21.09 8.89 21.95
N ALA A 233 -22.32 9.38 22.11
CA ALA A 233 -23.16 9.04 23.25
C ALA A 233 -23.57 7.56 23.23
N LEU A 234 -23.39 6.87 24.35
CA LEU A 234 -23.84 5.48 24.53
C LEU A 234 -25.38 5.41 24.51
N GLY A 235 -25.93 4.34 23.92
CA GLY A 235 -27.37 4.19 23.68
C GLY A 235 -27.93 5.16 22.64
N GLY A 236 -27.06 5.85 21.90
CA GLY A 236 -27.44 6.72 20.79
C GLY A 236 -27.90 5.92 19.56
N PRO A 237 -28.51 6.58 18.56
CA PRO A 237 -29.09 5.91 17.39
C PRO A 237 -28.07 5.19 16.49
N TYR A 238 -26.78 5.52 16.62
CA TYR A 238 -25.68 4.94 15.86
C TYR A 238 -24.80 4.02 16.70
N GLU A 239 -25.17 3.75 17.94
CA GLU A 239 -24.46 2.81 18.82
C GLU A 239 -25.28 1.53 18.92
N ILE A 240 -24.64 0.38 18.69
CA ILE A 240 -25.32 -0.91 18.68
C ILE A 240 -25.32 -1.51 20.09
N HIS A 241 -24.13 -1.66 20.66
CA HIS A 241 -23.90 -2.09 22.03
C HIS A 241 -22.43 -1.82 22.41
N ASN A 242 -22.16 -1.64 23.72
CA ASN A 242 -20.81 -1.49 24.28
C ASN A 242 -19.92 -0.49 23.52
N GLY A 243 -20.48 0.61 23.02
CA GLY A 243 -19.73 1.62 22.29
C GLY A 243 -19.24 1.18 20.91
N VAL A 244 -19.83 0.13 20.31
CA VAL A 244 -19.67 -0.19 18.88
C VAL A 244 -20.52 0.78 18.08
N LEU A 245 -19.87 1.59 17.24
CA LEU A 245 -20.55 2.57 16.39
C LEU A 245 -20.81 2.02 14.98
N ILE A 246 -21.95 2.40 14.41
CA ILE A 246 -22.26 2.22 12.99
C ILE A 246 -21.53 3.33 12.22
N PRO A 247 -20.65 2.99 11.24
CA PRO A 247 -20.06 3.98 10.35
C PRO A 247 -21.15 4.76 9.60
N THR A 248 -21.00 6.08 9.52
CA THR A 248 -21.89 6.94 8.73
C THR A 248 -21.49 7.01 7.26
N THR A 249 -20.33 6.47 6.92
CA THR A 249 -19.70 6.55 5.60
C THR A 249 -19.22 5.16 5.21
N SER A 250 -19.44 4.78 3.95
CA SER A 250 -19.01 3.48 3.46
C SER A 250 -17.52 3.48 3.10
N ASN A 251 -16.83 2.39 3.43
CA ASN A 251 -15.49 2.15 2.92
C ASN A 251 -15.49 2.04 1.38
N ASP A 252 -16.59 1.53 0.78
CA ASP A 252 -16.69 1.43 -0.67
C ASP A 252 -16.69 2.81 -1.33
N GLU A 253 -17.36 3.83 -0.76
CA GLU A 253 -17.34 5.21 -1.27
C GLU A 253 -15.94 5.82 -1.17
N TYR A 254 -15.31 5.67 -0.01
CA TYR A 254 -13.96 6.16 0.24
C TYR A 254 -12.94 5.54 -0.74
N PHE A 255 -12.99 4.21 -0.94
CA PHE A 255 -12.09 3.52 -1.84
C PHE A 255 -12.42 3.76 -3.32
N ALA A 256 -13.70 3.90 -3.67
CA ALA A 256 -14.13 4.21 -5.03
C ALA A 256 -13.58 5.55 -5.50
N GLU A 257 -13.56 6.56 -4.63
CA GLU A 257 -13.01 7.86 -4.98
C GLU A 257 -11.50 7.81 -5.24
N LEU A 258 -10.75 7.10 -4.39
CA LEU A 258 -9.32 6.85 -4.60
C LEU A 258 -9.07 6.09 -5.91
N ALA A 259 -9.91 5.10 -6.23
CA ALA A 259 -9.80 4.31 -7.45
C ALA A 259 -10.08 5.15 -8.71
N LEU A 260 -11.09 6.01 -8.68
CA LEU A 260 -11.39 6.95 -9.76
C LEU A 260 -10.22 7.90 -10.02
N TRP A 261 -9.70 8.52 -8.96
CA TRP A 261 -8.52 9.39 -9.05
C TRP A 261 -7.32 8.65 -9.64
N PHE A 262 -7.10 7.40 -9.21
CA PHE A 262 -6.01 6.57 -9.72
C PHE A 262 -6.22 6.16 -11.19
N GLY A 263 -7.42 6.34 -11.76
CA GLY A 263 -7.71 6.16 -13.18
C GLY A 263 -8.59 4.96 -13.53
N VAL A 264 -9.23 4.32 -12.53
CA VAL A 264 -10.26 3.29 -12.78
C VAL A 264 -11.47 3.94 -13.45
N SER A 265 -12.06 3.26 -14.43
CA SER A 265 -13.27 3.76 -15.08
C SER A 265 -14.48 3.67 -14.14
N PRO A 266 -15.45 4.59 -14.20
CA PRO A 266 -16.66 4.50 -13.38
C PRO A 266 -17.42 3.18 -13.54
N SER A 267 -17.41 2.60 -14.75
CA SER A 267 -18.03 1.30 -15.03
C SER A 267 -17.35 0.11 -14.33
N ASP A 268 -16.08 0.23 -13.96
CA ASP A 268 -15.33 -0.83 -13.28
C ASP A 268 -15.47 -0.78 -11.76
N LEU A 269 -16.07 0.28 -11.20
CA LEU A 269 -16.20 0.43 -9.75
C LEU A 269 -16.97 -0.72 -9.10
N SER A 270 -18.05 -1.20 -9.72
CA SER A 270 -18.82 -2.33 -9.19
C SER A 270 -18.06 -3.67 -9.24
N THR A 271 -17.03 -3.77 -10.09
CA THR A 271 -16.12 -4.92 -10.12
C THR A 271 -15.15 -4.89 -8.94
N LEU A 272 -14.66 -3.70 -8.56
CA LEU A 272 -13.77 -3.53 -7.42
C LEU A 272 -14.52 -3.55 -6.07
N PHE A 273 -15.70 -2.94 -6.04
CA PHE A 273 -16.49 -2.68 -4.84
C PHE A 273 -17.93 -3.16 -5.07
N PRO A 274 -18.23 -4.46 -4.83
CA PRO A 274 -19.54 -5.03 -5.15
C PRO A 274 -20.73 -4.38 -4.44
N ASN A 275 -20.51 -3.68 -3.31
CA ASN A 275 -21.58 -3.02 -2.57
C ASN A 275 -21.72 -1.53 -2.90
N ILE A 276 -20.91 -0.97 -3.81
CA ILE A 276 -20.87 0.48 -4.09
C ILE A 276 -22.24 1.03 -4.49
N GLY A 277 -23.05 0.26 -5.23
CA GLY A 277 -24.39 0.69 -5.67
C GLY A 277 -25.39 0.94 -4.53
N ASN A 278 -25.08 0.54 -3.30
CA ASN A 278 -25.89 0.89 -2.12
C ASN A 278 -25.60 2.30 -1.59
N PHE A 279 -24.46 2.88 -1.98
CA PHE A 279 -23.92 4.11 -1.38
C PHE A 279 -23.70 5.21 -2.43
N TYR A 280 -23.31 4.84 -3.64
CA TYR A 280 -22.95 5.77 -4.71
C TYR A 280 -23.48 5.30 -6.08
N ASP A 281 -24.00 6.25 -6.86
CA ASP A 281 -24.35 6.02 -8.27
C ASP A 281 -23.09 6.10 -9.13
N THR A 282 -22.63 4.96 -9.67
CA THR A 282 -21.42 4.90 -10.50
C THR A 282 -21.53 5.66 -11.83
N GLY A 283 -22.74 6.07 -12.23
CA GLY A 283 -22.96 6.98 -13.37
C GLY A 283 -22.89 8.47 -13.03
N SER A 284 -22.74 8.82 -11.74
CA SER A 284 -22.66 10.21 -11.28
C SER A 284 -21.40 10.92 -11.81
N SER A 285 -21.54 12.22 -12.11
CA SER A 285 -20.42 13.10 -12.45
C SER A 285 -19.74 13.73 -11.22
N ALA A 286 -20.38 13.66 -10.05
CA ALA A 286 -19.77 14.07 -8.78
C ALA A 286 -19.04 12.88 -8.16
N GLY A 287 -17.87 13.11 -7.56
CA GLY A 287 -17.11 12.05 -6.87
C GLY A 287 -17.87 11.45 -5.66
N PRO A 288 -17.55 10.21 -5.26
CA PRO A 288 -18.26 9.51 -4.17
C PRO A 288 -18.33 10.28 -2.85
N MET A 289 -17.21 10.79 -2.36
CA MET A 289 -17.08 11.62 -1.15
C MET A 289 -16.74 13.08 -1.49
N GLY A 290 -16.08 13.33 -2.61
CA GLY A 290 -15.71 14.65 -3.14
C GLY A 290 -14.39 15.22 -2.62
N PHE A 291 -13.57 14.44 -1.91
CA PHE A 291 -12.27 14.89 -1.37
C PHE A 291 -11.12 14.89 -2.37
N MET A 292 -11.25 14.20 -3.51
CA MET A 292 -10.28 14.24 -4.60
C MET A 292 -10.64 15.32 -5.60
N ASN A 293 -9.64 15.84 -6.31
CA ASN A 293 -9.90 16.57 -7.56
C ASN A 293 -9.96 15.55 -8.70
N LEU A 294 -11.18 15.16 -9.09
CA LEU A 294 -11.46 14.24 -10.20
C LEU A 294 -11.69 15.00 -11.51
#